data_AF-A0A2V5WKF3-F1
#
_entry.id   AF-A0A2V5WKF3-F1
#
_cell.length_a   1.000
_cell.length_b   1.000
_cell.length_c   1.000
_cell.angle_alpha   90.00
_cell.angle_beta   90.00
_cell.angle_gamma   90.00
#
_symmetry.space_group_name_H-M   'P 1'
#
loop_
_entity.id
_entity.type
_entity.pdbx_description
1 polymer ?
#
loop_
_entity_poly.entity_id
_entity_poly.type
_entity_poly.pdbx_seq_one_letter_code
_entity_poly.pdbx_strand_id
1 'polypeptide(L)'
;MADTESLRQVVHSRAPLSTWFGVVLLFALFGVIVLAVIGPAPRGSDYEETRAKKRVDNLKTLREETEKALTTYGWIDKNKGVARIPIDRAMELTIAKLAQQKPAPAGPIATPEPLPAVAPASPAPAGSPQPSAPPPTAAQPSPKSSASAASPSPSGQPSASPPPQASQSPPGTPSPAPAKTP
;
A
#
# COMPACT_ATOMS: atom_id res chain seq x y z
N MET A 1 -22.75 63.48 33.21
CA MET A 1 -21.95 63.23 31.99
C MET A 1 -20.53 62.85 32.40
N ALA A 2 -20.34 61.68 33.04
CA ALA A 2 -19.05 61.32 33.62
C ALA A 2 -18.85 59.80 33.67
N ASP A 3 -19.09 59.06 32.58
CA ASP A 3 -18.92 57.60 32.61
C ASP A 3 -18.25 57.00 31.36
N THR A 4 -17.84 57.83 30.39
CA THR A 4 -17.15 57.36 29.17
C THR A 4 -15.62 57.33 29.31
N GLU A 5 -15.04 57.99 30.32
CA GLU A 5 -13.60 58.03 30.55
C GLU A 5 -13.06 56.84 31.37
N SER A 6 -13.89 56.28 32.27
CA SER A 6 -13.51 55.15 33.13
C SER A 6 -13.33 53.83 32.37
N LEU A 7 -14.05 53.62 31.26
CA LEU A 7 -13.88 52.41 30.42
C LEU A 7 -12.57 52.41 29.62
N ARG A 8 -11.95 53.57 29.34
CA ARG A 8 -10.67 53.60 28.61
C ARG A 8 -9.46 53.36 29.51
N GLN A 9 -9.59 53.60 30.81
CA GLN A 9 -8.47 53.48 31.75
C GLN A 9 -8.18 52.02 32.13
N VAL A 10 -9.19 51.15 32.13
CA VAL A 10 -9.03 49.70 32.33
C VAL A 10 -8.33 49.01 31.15
N VAL A 11 -8.32 49.65 29.98
CA VAL A 11 -7.73 49.10 28.74
C VAL A 11 -6.20 49.30 28.66
N HIS A 12 -5.61 50.23 29.42
CA HIS A 12 -4.17 50.55 29.33
C HIS A 12 -3.39 50.37 30.64
N SER A 13 -3.83 49.48 31.53
CA SER A 13 -2.97 48.99 32.59
C SER A 13 -1.76 48.29 31.97
N ARG A 14 -0.65 49.02 31.77
CA ARG A 14 0.65 48.44 31.47
C ARG A 14 0.86 47.35 32.49
N ALA A 15 0.79 46.10 32.05
CA ALA A 15 0.89 44.95 32.91
C ALA A 15 2.10 45.15 33.84
N PRO A 16 1.95 45.08 35.17
CA PRO A 16 3.09 45.18 36.06
C PRO A 16 4.07 44.09 35.63
N LEU A 17 5.37 44.38 35.64
CA LEU A 17 6.44 43.46 35.17
C LEU A 17 6.25 42.03 35.71
N SER A 18 5.65 41.88 36.90
CA SER A 18 5.24 40.60 37.51
C SER A 18 4.28 39.76 36.65
N THR A 19 3.25 40.35 36.04
CA THR A 19 2.33 39.63 35.14
C THR A 19 3.06 39.17 33.88
N TRP A 20 4.01 39.97 33.37
CA TRP A 20 4.85 39.56 32.25
C TRP A 20 5.76 38.38 32.63
N PHE A 21 6.42 38.43 33.79
CA PHE A 21 7.20 37.30 34.31
C PHE A 21 6.33 36.06 34.54
N GLY A 22 5.10 36.21 35.05
CA GLY A 22 4.16 35.11 35.23
C GLY A 22 3.77 34.46 33.90
N VAL A 23 3.51 35.25 32.85
CA VAL A 23 3.21 34.74 31.50
C VAL A 23 4.43 34.04 30.89
N VAL A 24 5.64 34.60 31.04
CA VAL A 24 6.88 33.97 30.57
C VAL A 24 7.16 32.67 31.31
N LEU A 25 6.98 32.64 32.63
CA LEU A 25 7.12 31.44 33.46
C LEU A 25 6.12 30.36 33.04
N LEU A 26 4.86 30.74 32.76
CA LEU A 26 3.84 29.83 32.29
C LEU A 26 4.21 29.21 30.94
N PHE A 27 4.68 30.01 29.99
CA PHE A 27 5.13 29.52 28.68
C PHE A 27 6.39 28.65 28.80
N ALA A 28 7.33 29.00 29.68
CA ALA A 28 8.52 28.21 29.93
C ALA A 28 8.16 26.85 30.55
N LEU A 29 7.29 26.84 31.57
CA LEU A 29 6.80 25.63 32.20
C LEU A 29 6.00 24.76 31.22
N PHE A 30 5.14 25.39 30.41
CA PHE A 30 4.42 24.68 29.34
C PHE A 30 5.38 24.08 28.31
N GLY A 31 6.41 24.82 27.89
CA GLY A 31 7.44 24.31 26.99
C GLY A 31 8.22 23.12 27.56
N VAL A 32 8.56 23.15 28.85
CA VAL A 32 9.21 22.04 29.55
C VAL A 32 8.28 20.82 29.64
N ILE A 33 7.00 21.01 29.94
CA ILE A 33 6.01 19.92 29.97
C ILE A 33 5.83 19.31 28.59
N VAL A 34 5.65 20.12 27.55
CA VAL A 34 5.54 19.68 26.16
C VAL A 34 6.80 18.91 25.74
N LEU A 35 7.99 19.40 26.09
CA LEU A 35 9.26 18.73 25.81
C LEU A 35 9.39 17.41 26.58
N ALA A 36 8.92 17.34 27.83
CA ALA A 36 8.93 16.09 28.60
C ALA A 36 7.95 15.05 28.03
N VAL A 37 6.80 15.49 27.49
CA VAL A 37 5.77 14.59 26.91
C VAL A 37 6.09 14.19 25.46
N ILE A 38 6.63 15.10 24.65
CA ILE A 38 6.84 14.93 23.18
C ILE A 38 8.33 14.76 22.82
N GLY A 39 9.23 14.88 23.79
CA GLY A 39 10.69 14.75 23.61
C GLY A 39 11.22 13.32 23.62
N PRO A 40 10.73 12.39 24.47
CA PRO A 40 11.29 11.04 24.50
C PRO A 40 10.79 10.13 23.37
N ALA A 41 9.77 10.55 22.61
CA ALA A 41 9.24 9.76 21.51
C ALA A 41 10.23 9.82 20.32
N PRO A 42 10.82 8.68 19.91
CA PRO A 42 11.75 8.65 18.78
C PRO A 42 11.01 9.15 17.53
N ARG A 43 11.44 10.30 17.03
CA ARG A 43 10.88 10.91 15.82
C ARG A 43 11.52 10.25 14.59
N GLY A 44 11.10 9.03 14.28
CA GLY A 44 11.62 8.33 13.10
C GLY A 44 11.19 6.87 13.00
N SER A 45 11.12 6.41 11.74
CA SER A 45 11.03 5.05 11.19
C SER A 45 9.97 4.07 11.72
N ASP A 46 9.41 4.20 12.91
CA ASP A 46 8.53 3.18 13.50
C ASP A 46 7.28 2.91 12.64
N TYR A 47 6.70 3.96 12.05
CA TYR A 47 5.56 3.81 11.14
C TYR A 47 5.91 3.02 9.87
N GLU A 48 7.05 3.34 9.24
CA GLU A 48 7.50 2.67 8.02
C GLU A 48 8.00 1.26 8.30
N GLU A 49 8.66 1.04 9.44
CA GLU A 49 9.08 -0.28 9.90
C GLU A 49 7.88 -1.17 10.20
N THR A 50 6.86 -0.65 10.89
CA THR A 50 5.63 -1.40 11.19
C THR A 50 4.90 -1.76 9.89
N ARG A 51 4.85 -0.85 8.92
CA ARG A 51 4.27 -1.13 7.60
C ARG A 51 5.09 -2.16 6.82
N ALA A 52 6.41 -2.06 6.86
CA ALA A 52 7.31 -3.00 6.21
C ALA A 52 7.17 -4.40 6.82
N LYS A 53 7.19 -4.51 8.15
CA LYS A 53 6.94 -5.76 8.90
C LYS A 53 5.61 -6.37 8.49
N LYS A 54 4.53 -5.60 8.50
CA LYS A 54 3.20 -6.08 8.09
C LYS A 54 3.15 -6.60 6.65
N ARG A 55 3.86 -5.97 5.71
CA ARG A 55 3.99 -6.47 4.33
C ARG A 55 4.73 -7.79 4.27
N VAL A 56 5.85 -7.91 4.98
CA VAL A 56 6.66 -9.14 5.02
C VAL A 56 5.87 -10.28 5.64
N ASP A 57 5.18 -10.02 6.74
CA ASP A 57 4.36 -11.02 7.43
C ASP A 57 3.21 -11.50 6.54
N ASN A 58 2.50 -10.59 5.86
CA ASN A 58 1.44 -10.96 4.93
C ASN A 58 1.96 -11.78 3.75
N LEU A 59 3.14 -11.44 3.20
CA LEU A 59 3.76 -12.24 2.15
C LEU A 59 4.14 -13.64 2.64
N LYS A 60 4.63 -13.74 3.87
CA LYS A 60 4.97 -15.03 4.49
C LYS A 60 3.72 -15.88 4.68
N THR A 61 2.65 -15.34 5.27
CA THR A 61 1.40 -16.08 5.48
C THR A 61 0.81 -16.54 4.16
N LEU A 62 0.77 -15.68 3.14
CA LEU A 62 0.25 -16.05 1.82
C LEU A 62 1.09 -17.16 1.15
N ARG A 63 2.41 -17.12 1.30
CA ARG A 63 3.29 -18.18 0.79
C ARG A 63 3.06 -19.50 1.50
N GLU A 64 2.99 -19.49 2.83
CA GLU A 64 2.73 -20.70 3.62
C GLU A 64 1.36 -21.30 3.30
N GLU A 65 0.31 -20.48 3.20
CA GLU A 65 -1.02 -20.91 2.79
C GLU A 65 -1.02 -21.51 1.37
N THR A 66 -0.33 -20.85 0.44
CA THR A 66 -0.22 -21.32 -0.95
C THR A 66 0.55 -22.63 -1.04
N GLU A 67 1.69 -22.74 -0.35
CA GLU A 67 2.52 -23.94 -0.31
C GLU A 67 1.78 -25.12 0.31
N LYS A 68 1.12 -24.90 1.45
CA LYS A 68 0.27 -25.91 2.07
C LYS A 68 -0.83 -26.35 1.12
N ALA A 69 -1.51 -25.41 0.47
CA ALA A 69 -2.58 -25.74 -0.43
C ALA A 69 -2.06 -26.45 -1.71
N LEU A 70 -0.82 -26.22 -2.16
CA LEU A 70 -0.23 -26.91 -3.32
C LEU A 70 0.28 -28.33 -3.02
N THR A 71 0.71 -28.57 -1.78
CA THR A 71 1.36 -29.83 -1.37
C THR A 71 0.44 -30.78 -0.62
N THR A 72 -0.71 -30.30 -0.15
CA THR A 72 -1.66 -31.11 0.64
C THR A 72 -2.98 -31.35 -0.09
N TYR A 73 -3.65 -32.43 0.32
CA TYR A 73 -5.00 -32.72 -0.11
C TYR A 73 -6.00 -31.80 0.59
N GLY A 74 -7.05 -31.41 -0.12
CA GLY A 74 -8.11 -30.58 0.44
C GLY A 74 -9.40 -30.70 -0.37
N TRP A 75 -10.50 -30.23 0.20
CA TRP A 75 -11.77 -30.11 -0.54
C TRP A 75 -11.88 -28.70 -1.13
N ILE A 76 -12.27 -28.60 -2.41
CA ILE A 76 -12.62 -27.32 -3.04
C ILE A 76 -14.12 -27.08 -2.86
N ASP A 77 -14.93 -28.09 -3.17
CA ASP A 77 -16.37 -28.09 -2.96
C ASP A 77 -16.82 -29.49 -2.53
N LYS A 78 -17.11 -29.66 -1.24
CA LYS A 78 -17.55 -30.94 -0.67
C LYS A 78 -18.91 -31.38 -1.21
N ASN A 79 -19.81 -30.43 -1.48
CA ASN A 79 -21.16 -30.76 -1.94
C ASN A 79 -21.15 -31.28 -3.37
N LYS A 80 -20.23 -30.76 -4.20
CA LYS A 80 -20.03 -31.23 -5.58
C LYS A 80 -19.02 -32.38 -5.69
N GLY A 81 -18.44 -32.83 -4.58
CA GLY A 81 -17.42 -33.88 -4.59
C GLY A 81 -16.10 -33.46 -5.27
N VAL A 82 -15.79 -32.17 -5.32
CA VAL A 82 -14.57 -31.65 -5.96
C VAL A 82 -13.46 -31.46 -4.92
N ALA A 83 -12.39 -32.25 -5.05
CA ALA A 83 -11.22 -32.18 -4.20
C ALA A 83 -10.00 -31.60 -4.93
N ARG A 84 -9.14 -30.91 -4.18
CA ARG A 84 -7.78 -30.56 -4.58
C ARG A 84 -6.84 -31.71 -4.21
N ILE A 85 -5.96 -32.05 -5.15
CA ILE A 85 -4.84 -32.95 -4.96
C ILE A 85 -3.51 -32.17 -4.97
N PRO A 86 -2.44 -32.68 -4.33
CA PRO A 86 -1.11 -32.11 -4.41
C PRO A 86 -0.63 -31.99 -5.86
N ILE A 87 0.16 -30.96 -6.13
CA ILE A 87 0.61 -30.63 -7.49
C ILE A 87 1.45 -31.75 -8.11
N ASP A 88 2.31 -32.41 -7.34
CA ASP A 88 3.12 -33.54 -7.81
C ASP A 88 2.23 -34.67 -8.32
N ARG A 89 1.20 -35.02 -7.55
CA ARG A 89 0.24 -36.04 -7.94
C ARG A 89 -0.61 -35.61 -9.14
N ALA A 90 -0.98 -34.34 -9.22
CA ALA A 90 -1.70 -33.80 -10.36
C ALA A 90 -0.88 -33.92 -11.64
N MET A 91 0.42 -33.61 -11.59
CA MET A 91 1.33 -33.75 -12.72
C MET A 91 1.45 -35.21 -13.17
N GLU A 92 1.68 -36.15 -12.24
CA GLU A 92 1.72 -37.59 -12.56
C GLU A 92 0.46 -38.08 -13.27
N LEU A 93 -0.71 -37.73 -12.73
CA LEU A 93 -2.00 -38.13 -13.29
C LEU A 93 -2.25 -37.47 -14.65
N THR A 94 -1.81 -36.23 -14.82
CA THR A 94 -1.95 -35.50 -16.09
C THR A 94 -1.06 -36.13 -17.16
N ILE A 95 0.19 -36.46 -16.85
CA ILE A 95 1.09 -37.13 -17.78
C ILE A 95 0.51 -38.49 -18.19
N ALA A 96 0.05 -39.29 -17.22
CA ALA A 96 -0.57 -40.59 -17.50
C ALA A 96 -1.82 -40.44 -18.38
N LYS A 97 -2.67 -39.44 -18.11
CA LYS A 97 -3.86 -39.13 -18.90
C LYS A 97 -3.51 -38.71 -20.32
N LEU A 98 -2.51 -37.83 -20.49
CA LEU A 98 -2.07 -37.35 -21.79
C LEU A 98 -1.43 -38.47 -22.61
N ALA A 99 -0.65 -39.36 -21.99
CA ALA A 99 -0.07 -40.53 -22.67
C ALA A 99 -1.14 -41.47 -23.26
N GLN A 100 -2.33 -41.51 -22.67
CA GLN A 100 -3.47 -42.28 -23.18
C GLN A 100 -4.30 -41.51 -24.23
N GLN A 101 -4.17 -40.18 -24.30
CA GLN A 101 -4.89 -39.36 -25.26
C GLN A 101 -4.14 -39.25 -26.57
N LYS A 102 -4.87 -39.37 -27.68
CA LYS A 102 -4.31 -39.10 -29.01
C LYS A 102 -4.09 -37.59 -29.18
N PRO A 103 -2.93 -37.15 -29.70
CA PRO A 103 -2.69 -35.75 -30.00
C PRO A 103 -3.77 -35.21 -30.94
N ALA A 104 -4.40 -34.10 -30.57
CA ALA A 104 -5.27 -33.37 -31.46
C ALA A 104 -4.42 -32.55 -32.45
N PRO A 105 -4.83 -32.44 -33.73
CA PRO A 105 -4.14 -31.59 -34.69
C PRO A 105 -4.17 -30.13 -34.21
N ALA A 106 -3.03 -29.43 -34.34
CA ALA A 106 -2.96 -28.01 -34.06
C ALA A 106 -3.90 -27.25 -35.01
N GLY A 107 -4.67 -26.30 -34.45
CA GLY A 107 -5.54 -25.44 -35.24
C GLY A 107 -4.74 -24.53 -36.18
N PRO A 108 -5.38 -23.94 -37.20
CA PRO A 108 -4.71 -23.04 -38.14
C PRO A 108 -4.11 -21.84 -37.40
N ILE A 109 -2.89 -21.45 -37.78
CA ILE A 109 -2.25 -20.22 -37.29
C ILE A 109 -3.09 -19.05 -37.78
N ALA A 110 -3.69 -18.31 -36.85
CA ALA A 110 -4.38 -17.07 -37.19
C ALA A 110 -3.37 -16.11 -37.84
N THR A 111 -3.70 -15.64 -39.05
CA THR A 111 -2.94 -14.58 -39.70
C THR A 111 -3.00 -13.34 -38.81
N PRO A 112 -1.85 -12.71 -38.45
CA PRO A 112 -1.86 -11.51 -37.64
C PRO A 112 -2.74 -10.45 -38.30
N GLU A 113 -3.68 -9.91 -37.53
CA GLU A 113 -4.52 -8.80 -37.97
C GLU A 113 -3.60 -7.60 -38.30
N PRO A 114 -3.75 -6.95 -39.48
CA PRO A 114 -2.94 -5.79 -39.83
C PRO A 114 -3.13 -4.68 -38.79
N LEU A 115 -2.10 -4.43 -38.00
CA LEU A 115 -2.07 -3.29 -37.09
C LEU A 115 -2.18 -2.01 -37.94
N PRO A 116 -3.10 -1.08 -37.64
CA PRO A 116 -3.25 0.15 -38.41
C PRO A 116 -1.91 0.89 -38.47
N ALA A 117 -1.49 1.25 -39.68
CA ALA A 117 -0.27 2.01 -39.91
C ALA A 117 -0.33 3.32 -39.10
N VAL A 118 0.55 3.45 -38.11
CA VAL A 118 0.74 4.70 -37.38
C VAL A 118 1.20 5.75 -38.40
N ALA A 119 0.38 6.76 -38.63
CA ALA A 119 0.71 7.89 -39.49
C ALA A 119 2.03 8.53 -39.02
N PRO A 120 2.92 8.96 -39.94
CA PRO A 120 4.19 9.56 -39.57
C PRO A 120 3.94 10.82 -38.73
N ALA A 121 4.45 10.83 -37.49
CA ALA A 121 4.41 11.99 -36.64
C ALA A 121 5.12 13.18 -37.32
N SER A 122 4.43 14.32 -37.34
CA SER A 122 4.99 15.61 -37.74
C SER A 122 6.28 15.96 -36.96
N PRO A 123 7.18 16.78 -37.55
CA PRO A 123 8.56 16.90 -37.12
C PRO A 123 8.67 17.53 -35.73
N ALA A 124 9.56 16.97 -34.91
CA ALA A 124 9.91 17.47 -33.59
C ALA A 124 10.48 18.90 -33.68
N PRO A 125 10.12 19.82 -32.75
CA PRO A 125 10.75 21.13 -32.67
C PRO A 125 12.23 20.99 -32.35
N ALA A 126 13.06 21.63 -33.17
CA ALA A 126 14.48 21.73 -32.97
C ALA A 126 14.81 22.52 -31.68
N GLY A 127 15.83 22.05 -30.96
CA GLY A 127 16.69 22.94 -30.18
C GLY A 127 16.75 22.65 -28.68
N SER A 128 17.80 21.94 -28.27
CA SER A 128 18.61 22.27 -27.08
C SER A 128 20.00 21.65 -27.26
N PRO A 129 21.09 22.38 -26.92
CA PRO A 129 22.43 22.12 -27.44
C PRO A 129 23.12 20.91 -26.80
N GLN A 130 23.74 20.08 -27.65
CA GLN A 130 24.59 18.96 -27.26
C GLN A 130 25.98 19.49 -26.83
N PRO A 131 26.46 19.22 -25.60
CA PRO A 131 27.85 19.50 -25.24
C PRO A 131 28.78 18.60 -26.06
N SER A 132 29.72 19.21 -26.76
CA SER A 132 30.73 18.53 -27.57
C SER A 132 31.73 17.79 -26.70
N ALA A 133 31.97 16.50 -26.97
CA ALA A 133 33.03 15.72 -26.34
C ALA A 133 34.39 15.97 -27.05
N PRO A 134 35.53 16.03 -26.34
CA PRO A 134 36.85 16.01 -26.95
C PRO A 134 37.31 14.57 -27.31
N PRO A 135 38.21 14.36 -28.30
CA PRO A 135 38.61 13.05 -28.81
C PRO A 135 39.94 12.54 -28.13
N PRO A 136 40.49 11.34 -28.44
CA PRO A 136 40.74 10.25 -27.48
C PRO A 136 42.23 10.07 -27.10
N THR A 137 42.54 9.33 -26.02
CA THR A 137 43.67 8.35 -25.92
C THR A 137 43.65 7.56 -24.60
N ALA A 138 43.65 6.23 -24.73
CA ALA A 138 44.15 5.14 -23.88
C ALA A 138 43.96 5.16 -22.35
N ALA A 139 43.09 4.27 -21.85
CA ALA A 139 43.47 3.08 -21.04
C ALA A 139 42.20 2.34 -20.56
N GLN A 140 42.03 1.09 -21.00
CA GLN A 140 41.14 0.10 -20.37
C GLN A 140 41.94 -0.60 -19.24
N PRO A 141 41.32 -1.17 -18.18
CA PRO A 141 40.56 -2.40 -18.37
C PRO A 141 39.31 -2.61 -17.48
N SER A 142 38.27 -3.17 -18.15
CA SER A 142 37.30 -4.20 -17.70
C SER A 142 36.13 -3.88 -16.73
N PRO A 143 34.99 -4.63 -16.88
CA PRO A 143 33.65 -4.04 -16.84
C PRO A 143 32.63 -4.78 -15.93
N LYS A 144 31.36 -4.29 -15.98
CA LYS A 144 30.07 -4.93 -15.59
C LYS A 144 29.72 -4.82 -14.09
N SER A 145 28.54 -4.37 -13.66
CA SER A 145 27.32 -3.89 -14.32
C SER A 145 26.51 -3.12 -13.26
N SER A 146 26.19 -1.85 -13.50
CA SER A 146 25.08 -1.15 -12.84
C SER A 146 23.91 -1.09 -13.84
N ALA A 147 22.79 -1.71 -13.49
CA ALA A 147 21.59 -0.98 -13.06
C ALA A 147 21.07 -0.01 -14.13
N SER A 148 19.97 -0.38 -14.79
CA SER A 148 19.04 0.60 -15.35
C SER A 148 17.68 0.36 -14.72
N ALA A 149 17.28 1.35 -13.93
CA ALA A 149 15.96 1.45 -13.33
C ALA A 149 14.91 1.85 -14.38
N ALA A 150 13.66 1.65 -13.94
CA ALA A 150 12.47 2.43 -14.26
C ALA A 150 11.80 2.18 -15.62
N SER A 151 10.63 1.53 -15.55
CA SER A 151 9.51 1.77 -16.46
C SER A 151 8.41 2.58 -15.72
N PRO A 152 7.73 3.49 -16.42
CA PRO A 152 6.78 4.46 -15.86
C PRO A 152 5.35 3.91 -15.77
N SER A 153 4.56 4.52 -14.89
CA SER A 153 3.10 4.32 -14.77
C SER A 153 2.34 4.86 -15.98
N PRO A 154 1.12 4.35 -16.21
CA PRO A 154 0.01 5.22 -16.56
C PRO A 154 -1.18 5.04 -15.62
N SER A 155 -1.74 6.18 -15.26
CA SER A 155 -2.95 6.43 -14.50
C SER A 155 -4.21 6.21 -15.36
N GLY A 156 -5.29 5.77 -14.70
CA GLY A 156 -6.66 6.06 -15.16
C GLY A 156 -7.66 4.92 -14.99
N GLN A 157 -8.36 4.86 -13.85
CA GLN A 157 -9.77 4.45 -13.81
C GLN A 157 -10.47 4.99 -12.54
N PRO A 158 -11.77 5.32 -12.62
CA PRO A 158 -12.45 6.22 -11.71
C PRO A 158 -12.91 5.54 -10.41
N SER A 159 -12.82 6.29 -9.31
CA SER A 159 -13.37 5.91 -8.01
C SER A 159 -14.90 5.87 -8.05
N ALA A 160 -15.50 4.70 -7.84
CA ALA A 160 -16.89 4.56 -7.43
C ALA A 160 -16.92 4.33 -5.91
N SER A 161 -17.38 5.35 -5.17
CA SER A 161 -17.63 5.28 -3.73
C SER A 161 -18.89 4.46 -3.42
N PRO A 162 -18.89 3.55 -2.43
CA PRO A 162 -20.13 3.06 -1.82
C PRO A 162 -20.60 4.01 -0.69
N PRO A 163 -21.93 4.15 -0.47
CA PRO A 163 -22.48 5.07 0.54
C PRO A 163 -22.32 4.53 1.98
N PRO A 164 -22.39 5.40 3.01
CA PRO A 164 -22.23 4.99 4.41
C PRO A 164 -23.50 4.30 4.93
N GLN A 165 -23.40 3.05 5.37
CA GLN A 165 -24.47 2.38 6.11
C GLN A 165 -24.40 2.77 7.59
N ALA A 166 -25.56 3.23 8.08
CA ALA A 166 -25.81 3.62 9.46
C ALA A 166 -25.70 2.45 10.43
N SER A 167 -25.10 2.72 11.58
CA SER A 167 -25.08 1.91 12.78
C SER A 167 -26.51 1.56 13.25
N GLN A 168 -26.79 0.28 13.56
CA GLN A 168 -27.77 -0.11 14.59
C GLN A 168 -27.74 -1.62 14.95
N SER A 169 -27.35 -1.85 16.22
CA SER A 169 -27.79 -2.86 17.21
C SER A 169 -27.47 -4.37 17.07
N PRO A 170 -26.98 -5.02 18.16
CA PRO A 170 -26.66 -6.45 18.20
C PRO A 170 -27.92 -7.34 18.42
N PRO A 171 -27.91 -8.60 17.92
CA PRO A 171 -29.01 -9.53 18.14
C PRO A 171 -29.01 -10.09 19.57
N GLY A 172 -30.22 -10.22 20.12
CA GLY A 172 -30.50 -10.71 21.47
C GLY A 172 -30.07 -12.15 21.71
N THR A 173 -29.74 -12.42 22.97
CA THR A 173 -29.45 -13.74 23.55
C THR A 173 -30.66 -14.68 23.46
N PRO A 174 -30.54 -15.92 22.95
CA PRO A 174 -31.57 -16.93 23.14
C PRO A 174 -31.54 -17.51 24.57
N SER A 175 -32.70 -17.48 25.21
CA SER A 175 -33.01 -18.04 26.53
C SER A 175 -32.99 -19.58 26.53
N PRO A 176 -32.49 -20.27 27.58
CA PRO A 176 -32.49 -21.74 27.64
C PRO A 176 -33.86 -22.31 28.03
N ALA A 177 -34.36 -23.26 27.24
CA ALA A 177 -35.59 -24.01 27.51
C ALA A 177 -35.37 -25.08 28.62
N PRO A 178 -36.33 -25.31 29.53
CA PRO A 178 -36.21 -26.32 30.57
C PRO A 178 -36.53 -27.74 30.06
N ALA A 179 -35.66 -28.68 30.45
CA ALA A 179 -35.81 -30.11 30.23
C ALA A 179 -37.07 -30.67 30.93
N LYS A 180 -37.78 -31.57 30.24
CA LYS A 180 -38.77 -32.47 30.83
C LYS A 180 -38.35 -33.92 30.59
N THR A 181 -38.05 -34.60 31.69
CA THR A 181 -38.15 -36.05 31.95
C THR A 181 -39.00 -36.16 33.22
N PRO A 182 -39.63 -37.29 33.59
CA PRO A 182 -39.40 -38.69 33.19
C PRO A 182 -40.33 -39.24 32.10
#